data_AF-A0A183FTR0-F1
#
_entry.id   AF-A0A183FTR0-F1
#
_cell.length_a   1.000
_cell.length_b   1.000
_cell.length_c   1.000
_cell.angle_alpha   90.00
_cell.angle_beta   90.00
_cell.angle_gamma   90.00
#
_symmetry.space_group_name_H-M   'P 1'
#
loop_
_entity.id
_entity.type
_entity.pdbx_description
1 polymer ?
#
loop_
_entity_poly.entity_id
_entity_poly.type
_entity_poly.pdbx_seq_one_letter_code
_entity_poly.pdbx_strand_id
1 'polypeptide(L)'
;MFTLYDCGANPKKSTVTSDVRQELAAVIYDTNVLGFKGPRKMHILIPGIYDVNTYERKSIRPVAAKDTLLERYRQRRTDDIIVMQNKSPVWNEDSQSYVLNFHGRVTQASVKNFQIIHDHDPDYIVMQFGRISDECFSMDFRYPLSALQAFGIAMTSFHGKLACE
;
A
#
# COMPACT_ATOMS: atom_id res chain seq x y z
N MET A 1 -0.46 11.09 -1.34
CA MET A 1 -0.48 9.92 -2.25
C MET A 1 0.93 9.70 -2.75
N PHE A 2 1.31 8.44 -2.90
CA PHE A 2 2.56 7.99 -3.50
C PHE A 2 2.28 7.05 -4.68
N THR A 3 3.16 7.04 -5.66
CA THR A 3 3.14 6.08 -6.77
C THR A 3 4.54 5.49 -6.90
N LEU A 4 4.61 4.16 -6.97
CA LEU A 4 5.82 3.41 -7.26
C LEU A 4 5.88 3.12 -8.75
N TYR A 5 7.01 3.43 -9.39
CA TYR A 5 7.24 3.18 -10.81
C TYR A 5 8.36 2.15 -11.02
N ASP A 6 8.36 1.49 -12.17
CA ASP A 6 9.56 0.80 -12.67
C ASP A 6 10.59 1.80 -13.24
N CYS A 7 11.64 1.28 -13.86
CA CYS A 7 12.73 2.07 -14.44
C CYS A 7 12.42 2.67 -15.82
N GLY A 8 11.19 2.53 -16.34
CA GLY A 8 10.85 3.07 -17.67
C GLY A 8 10.86 4.60 -17.72
N ALA A 9 10.70 5.12 -18.93
CA ALA A 9 10.70 6.55 -19.19
C ALA A 9 9.42 7.25 -18.68
N ASN A 10 9.57 8.48 -18.20
CA ASN A 10 8.43 9.33 -17.86
C ASN A 10 7.68 9.74 -19.15
N PRO A 11 6.38 9.48 -19.30
CA PRO A 11 5.62 9.76 -20.51
C PRO A 11 5.55 11.25 -20.87
N LYS A 12 5.78 12.15 -19.91
CA LYS A 12 5.84 13.61 -20.18
C LYS A 12 7.18 14.06 -20.75
N LYS A 13 8.20 13.21 -20.73
CA LYS A 13 9.58 13.52 -21.14
C LYS A 13 10.08 12.65 -22.29
N SER A 14 9.30 11.67 -22.74
CA SER A 14 9.65 10.75 -23.81
C SER A 14 8.58 10.75 -24.89
N THR A 15 9.00 10.75 -26.15
CA THR A 15 8.13 10.55 -27.31
C THR A 15 7.98 9.06 -27.67
N VAL A 16 8.79 8.18 -27.06
CA VAL A 16 8.78 6.74 -27.30
C VAL A 16 7.78 6.08 -26.36
N THR A 17 6.69 5.56 -26.91
CA THR A 17 5.58 4.95 -26.15
C THR A 17 5.90 3.54 -25.64
N SER A 18 6.84 2.83 -26.28
CA SER A 18 7.18 1.45 -25.94
C SER A 18 7.97 1.30 -24.63
N ASP A 19 8.60 2.37 -24.16
CA ASP A 19 9.43 2.38 -22.94
C ASP A 19 8.80 3.20 -21.79
N VAL A 20 7.49 3.48 -21.87
CA VAL A 20 6.81 4.26 -20.83
C VAL A 20 6.78 3.47 -19.52
N ARG A 21 7.17 4.11 -18.42
CA ARG A 21 7.20 3.50 -17.09
C ARG A 21 5.87 2.90 -16.67
N GLN A 22 5.95 1.78 -15.97
CA GLN A 22 4.82 1.11 -15.35
C GLN A 22 4.54 1.68 -13.96
N GLU A 23 3.28 1.79 -13.57
CA GLU A 23 2.87 1.98 -12.18
C GLU A 23 2.78 0.62 -11.49
N LEU A 24 3.62 0.39 -10.49
CA LEU A 24 3.72 -0.88 -9.76
C LEU A 24 2.81 -0.91 -8.53
N ALA A 25 2.64 0.24 -7.88
CA ALA A 25 1.72 0.41 -6.76
C ALA A 25 1.39 1.89 -6.59
N ALA A 26 0.25 2.19 -5.94
CA ALA A 26 -0.05 3.51 -5.43
C ALA A 26 -0.57 3.40 -3.99
N VAL A 27 -0.17 4.36 -3.14
CA VAL A 27 -0.61 4.43 -1.74
C VAL A 27 -1.30 5.77 -1.51
N ILE A 28 -2.55 5.71 -1.07
CA ILE A 28 -3.37 6.86 -0.71
C ILE A 28 -3.53 6.84 0.80
N TYR A 29 -3.25 7.99 1.41
CA TYR A 29 -3.49 8.22 2.82
C TYR A 29 -4.63 9.23 2.91
N ASP A 30 -5.71 8.85 3.57
CA ASP A 30 -6.82 9.77 3.78
C ASP A 30 -6.37 10.91 4.70
N THR A 31 -6.83 12.12 4.39
CA THR A 31 -6.65 13.27 5.26
C THR A 31 -7.66 13.17 6.39
N ASN A 32 -7.21 13.14 7.65
CA ASN A 32 -8.11 13.24 8.79
C ASN A 32 -8.78 14.62 8.75
N VAL A 33 -10.03 14.66 8.32
CA VAL A 33 -10.90 15.82 8.49
C VAL A 33 -11.55 15.64 9.87
N LEU A 34 -11.40 16.63 10.76
CA LEU A 34 -11.95 16.68 12.13
C LEU A 34 -11.11 16.08 13.28
N GLY A 35 -9.80 16.31 13.33
CA GLY A 35 -9.03 16.20 14.59
C GLY A 35 -8.95 14.81 15.24
N PHE A 36 -9.38 13.75 14.55
CA PHE A 36 -9.27 12.38 15.03
C PHE A 36 -7.80 11.97 15.08
N LYS A 37 -7.31 11.73 16.29
CA LYS A 37 -5.99 11.14 16.55
C LYS A 37 -6.08 9.63 16.33
N GLY A 38 -5.45 9.15 15.26
CA GLY A 38 -5.42 7.72 14.94
C GLY A 38 -4.69 7.45 13.61
N PRO A 39 -4.28 6.19 13.36
CA PRO A 39 -3.64 5.81 12.10
C PRO A 39 -4.52 6.19 10.92
N ARG A 40 -3.98 6.97 9.98
CA ARG A 40 -4.71 7.42 8.80
C ARG A 40 -5.12 6.21 7.96
N LYS A 41 -6.35 6.22 7.43
CA LYS A 41 -6.80 5.19 6.50
C LYS A 41 -5.86 5.16 5.28
N MET A 42 -5.37 3.97 4.96
CA MET A 42 -4.44 3.71 3.87
C MET A 42 -5.16 2.86 2.82
N HIS A 43 -5.13 3.29 1.58
CA HIS A 43 -5.54 2.50 0.42
C HIS A 43 -4.31 2.16 -0.42
N ILE A 44 -4.17 0.89 -0.75
CA ILE A 44 -3.07 0.36 -1.54
C ILE A 44 -3.66 -0.15 -2.85
N LEU A 45 -3.20 0.41 -3.96
CA LEU A 45 -3.61 0.02 -5.30
C LEU A 45 -2.44 -0.68 -5.97
N ILE A 46 -2.67 -1.85 -6.53
CA ILE A 46 -1.69 -2.55 -7.38
C ILE A 46 -2.35 -3.00 -8.68
N PRO A 47 -1.57 -3.22 -9.76
CA PRO A 47 -2.12 -3.86 -10.96
C PRO A 47 -2.66 -5.26 -10.64
N GLY A 48 -3.81 -5.59 -11.22
CA GLY A 48 -4.47 -6.88 -11.08
C GLY A 48 -3.67 -8.03 -11.68
N ILE A 49 -4.03 -9.25 -11.28
CA ILE A 49 -3.46 -10.48 -11.83
C ILE A 49 -4.34 -10.90 -13.00
N TYR A 50 -3.77 -10.86 -14.21
CA TYR A 50 -4.48 -11.12 -15.46
C TYR A 50 -4.61 -12.62 -15.74
N ASP A 51 -3.58 -13.38 -15.40
CA ASP A 51 -3.55 -14.83 -15.56
C ASP A 51 -3.20 -15.48 -14.21
N VAL A 52 -4.17 -16.21 -13.66
CA VAL A 52 -4.04 -16.89 -12.36
C VAL A 52 -3.12 -18.11 -12.41
N ASN A 53 -2.88 -18.68 -13.59
CA ASN A 53 -2.00 -19.84 -13.74
C ASN A 53 -0.53 -19.43 -13.80
N THR A 54 -0.25 -18.30 -14.47
CA THR A 54 1.11 -17.75 -14.58
C THR A 54 1.40 -16.68 -13.53
N TYR A 55 0.37 -16.24 -12.79
CA TYR A 55 0.42 -15.12 -11.86
C TYR A 55 0.90 -13.80 -12.50
N GLU A 56 0.68 -13.67 -13.81
CA GLU A 56 1.11 -12.49 -14.55
C GLU A 56 0.24 -11.28 -14.18
N ARG A 57 0.90 -10.14 -13.92
CA ARG A 57 0.23 -8.88 -13.60
C ARG A 57 -0.13 -8.13 -14.86
N LYS A 58 -1.28 -7.46 -14.84
CA LYS A 58 -1.63 -6.46 -15.83
C LYS A 58 -0.55 -5.37 -15.87
N SER A 59 0.05 -5.12 -17.02
CA SER A 59 0.96 -3.98 -17.17
C SER A 59 0.16 -2.69 -17.30
N ILE A 60 0.35 -1.77 -16.35
CA ILE A 60 -0.28 -0.44 -16.35
C ILE A 60 0.82 0.60 -16.63
N ARG A 61 0.93 1.03 -17.90
CA ARG A 61 1.89 2.04 -18.38
C ARG A 61 1.13 3.29 -18.83
N PRO A 62 0.82 4.24 -17.91
CA PRO A 62 -0.07 5.35 -18.22
C PRO A 62 0.57 6.33 -19.20
N VAL A 63 -0.09 6.59 -20.34
CA VAL A 63 0.26 7.68 -21.27
C VAL A 63 -0.61 8.92 -21.05
N ALA A 64 -1.84 8.73 -20.55
CA ALA A 64 -2.73 9.80 -20.12
C ALA A 64 -3.04 9.68 -18.62
N ALA A 65 -3.43 10.80 -17.99
CA ALA A 65 -3.73 10.84 -16.55
C ALA A 65 -4.83 9.83 -16.14
N LYS A 66 -5.85 9.67 -16.99
CA LYS A 66 -6.94 8.71 -16.79
C LYS A 66 -6.48 7.25 -16.69
N ASP A 67 -5.29 6.93 -17.18
CA ASP A 67 -4.80 5.54 -17.23
C ASP A 67 -4.04 5.13 -15.95
N THR A 68 -3.73 6.10 -15.08
CA THR A 68 -3.05 5.88 -13.80
C THR A 68 -3.88 5.02 -12.84
N LEU A 69 -3.23 4.34 -11.89
CA LEU A 69 -3.88 3.57 -10.83
C LEU A 69 -4.87 4.44 -10.04
N LEU A 70 -4.48 5.69 -9.77
CA LEU A 70 -5.31 6.63 -9.03
C LEU A 70 -6.61 6.97 -9.75
N GLU A 71 -6.53 7.36 -11.01
CA GLU A 71 -7.71 7.79 -11.77
C GLU A 71 -8.63 6.59 -12.05
N ARG A 72 -8.08 5.39 -12.23
CA ARG A 72 -8.87 4.15 -12.27
C ARG A 72 -9.66 3.95 -10.97
N TYR A 73 -8.99 4.07 -9.82
CA TYR A 73 -9.64 3.95 -8.51
C TYR A 73 -10.72 5.02 -8.29
N ARG A 74 -10.42 6.30 -8.57
CA ARG A 74 -11.38 7.42 -8.44
C ARG A 74 -12.61 7.25 -9.30
N GLN A 75 -12.45 6.70 -10.50
CA GLN A 75 -13.54 6.45 -11.45
C GLN A 75 -14.22 5.10 -11.22
N ARG A 76 -13.86 4.36 -10.15
CA ARG A 76 -14.37 3.02 -9.84
C ARG A 76 -14.16 1.98 -10.96
N ARG A 77 -13.13 2.17 -11.79
CA ARG A 77 -12.69 1.21 -12.82
C ARG A 77 -11.69 0.23 -12.21
N THR A 78 -12.19 -0.67 -11.37
CA THR A 78 -11.37 -1.57 -10.56
C THR A 78 -11.08 -2.93 -11.20
N ASP A 79 -11.61 -3.22 -12.39
CA ASP A 79 -11.45 -4.55 -13.03
C ASP A 79 -9.99 -4.94 -13.29
N ASP A 80 -9.13 -3.94 -13.55
CA ASP A 80 -7.70 -4.13 -13.84
C ASP A 80 -6.78 -3.91 -12.62
N ILE A 81 -7.34 -3.62 -11.43
CA ILE A 81 -6.55 -3.27 -10.23
C ILE A 81 -7.05 -4.00 -8.99
N ILE A 82 -6.13 -4.30 -8.08
CA ILE A 82 -6.47 -4.83 -6.76
C ILE A 82 -6.40 -3.66 -5.77
N VAL A 83 -7.46 -3.50 -4.98
CA VAL A 83 -7.60 -2.48 -3.95
C VAL A 83 -7.51 -3.14 -2.59
N MET A 84 -6.54 -2.72 -1.79
CA MET A 84 -6.33 -3.18 -0.42
C MET A 84 -6.36 -2.00 0.53
N GLN A 85 -6.47 -2.28 1.82
CA GLN A 85 -6.47 -1.26 2.86
C GLN A 85 -5.73 -1.70 4.12
N ASN A 86 -5.36 -0.75 4.96
CA ASN A 86 -4.86 -1.13 6.29
C ASN A 86 -5.97 -1.78 7.13
N LYS A 87 -5.62 -2.84 7.86
CA LYS A 87 -6.51 -3.46 8.84
C LYS A 87 -6.80 -2.46 9.96
N SER A 88 -8.07 -2.32 10.31
CA SER A 88 -8.47 -1.52 11.48
C SER A 88 -8.01 -2.23 12.77
N PRO A 89 -7.42 -1.50 13.72
CA PRO A 89 -7.04 -2.08 15.00
C PRO A 89 -8.28 -2.49 15.79
N VAL A 90 -8.13 -3.49 16.64
CA VAL A 90 -9.19 -4.01 17.51
C VAL A 90 -8.98 -3.47 18.92
N TRP A 91 -10.05 -3.12 19.61
CA TRP A 91 -9.98 -2.73 21.02
C TRP A 91 -9.53 -3.92 21.87
N ASN A 92 -8.50 -3.72 22.69
CA ASN A 92 -8.02 -4.69 23.65
C ASN A 92 -8.34 -4.19 25.07
N GLU A 93 -9.19 -4.94 25.78
CA GLU A 93 -9.64 -4.56 27.13
C GLU A 93 -8.52 -4.59 28.17
N ASP A 94 -7.58 -5.52 28.06
CA ASP A 94 -6.49 -5.66 29.04
C ASP A 94 -5.52 -4.46 29.03
N SER A 95 -5.21 -3.96 27.82
CA SER A 95 -4.31 -2.82 27.62
C SER A 95 -5.03 -1.48 27.48
N GLN A 96 -6.37 -1.48 27.46
CA GLN A 96 -7.22 -0.30 27.22
C GLN A 96 -6.79 0.51 25.99
N SER A 97 -6.48 -0.18 24.89
CA SER A 97 -5.94 0.44 23.68
C SER A 97 -6.35 -0.30 22.39
N TYR A 98 -6.30 0.40 21.26
CA TYR A 98 -6.50 -0.18 19.94
C TYR A 98 -5.20 -0.84 19.46
N VAL A 99 -5.24 -2.16 19.24
CA VAL A 99 -4.05 -2.97 18.89
C VAL A 99 -4.25 -3.76 17.60
N LEU A 100 -3.15 -4.09 16.96
CA LEU A 100 -3.07 -5.11 15.91
C LEU A 100 -2.21 -6.26 16.41
N ASN A 101 -2.61 -7.50 16.10
CA ASN A 101 -1.84 -8.68 16.46
C ASN A 101 -0.79 -8.98 15.39
N PHE A 102 0.48 -8.69 15.70
CA PHE A 102 1.62 -8.97 14.83
C PHE A 102 2.32 -10.31 15.13
N HIS A 103 1.77 -11.14 16.02
CA HIS A 103 2.35 -12.45 16.38
C HIS A 103 3.84 -12.37 16.78
N GLY A 104 4.21 -11.33 17.54
CA GLY A 104 5.58 -11.09 17.99
C GLY A 104 6.53 -10.51 16.93
N ARG A 105 6.07 -10.27 15.70
CA ARG A 105 6.88 -9.69 14.61
C ARG A 105 7.13 -8.19 14.78
N VAL A 106 6.30 -7.52 15.59
CA VAL A 106 6.42 -6.09 15.92
C VAL A 106 6.43 -5.97 17.44
N THR A 107 7.44 -5.29 17.98
CA THR A 107 7.71 -5.25 19.42
C THR A 107 7.74 -3.84 19.99
N GLN A 108 7.76 -2.81 19.14
CA GLN A 108 7.71 -1.42 19.58
C GLN A 108 6.50 -0.68 19.02
N ALA A 109 5.89 0.18 19.84
CA ALA A 109 4.83 1.08 19.40
C ALA A 109 5.35 2.08 18.35
N SER A 110 4.58 2.27 17.28
CA SER A 110 4.88 3.27 16.25
C SER A 110 3.64 3.54 15.41
N VAL A 111 3.46 4.78 14.97
CA VAL A 111 2.46 5.15 13.94
C VAL A 111 2.73 4.47 12.59
N LYS A 112 3.91 3.87 12.41
CA LYS A 112 4.31 3.10 11.22
C LYS A 112 3.94 1.61 11.30
N ASN A 113 3.34 1.16 12.40
CA ASN A 113 2.92 -0.23 12.52
C ASN A 113 1.58 -0.42 11.79
N PHE A 114 1.55 -1.25 10.75
CA PHE A 114 0.32 -1.53 10.02
C PHE A 114 0.29 -2.94 9.45
N GLN A 115 -0.93 -3.44 9.25
CA GLN A 115 -1.22 -4.64 8.46
C GLN A 115 -2.07 -4.22 7.26
N ILE A 116 -1.84 -4.82 6.10
CA ILE A 116 -2.61 -4.61 4.87
C ILE A 116 -3.42 -5.87 4.57
N ILE A 117 -4.69 -5.68 4.23
CA ILE A 117 -5.66 -6.72 3.93
C ILE A 117 -6.45 -6.40 2.67
N HIS A 118 -7.06 -7.42 2.07
CA HIS A 118 -8.19 -7.24 1.17
C HIS A 118 -9.48 -7.18 2.00
N ASP A 119 -10.45 -6.38 1.60
CA ASP A 119 -11.71 -6.22 2.34
C ASP A 119 -12.57 -7.50 2.41
N HIS A 120 -12.56 -8.31 1.35
CA HIS A 120 -13.21 -9.61 1.27
C HIS A 120 -12.56 -10.70 2.14
N ASP A 121 -11.32 -10.53 2.58
CA ASP A 121 -10.64 -11.48 3.47
C ASP A 121 -9.74 -10.75 4.49
N PRO A 122 -10.33 -10.23 5.59
CA PRO A 122 -9.61 -9.48 6.62
C PRO A 122 -8.59 -10.29 7.44
N ASP A 123 -8.66 -11.63 7.38
CA ASP A 123 -7.75 -12.51 8.12
C ASP A 123 -6.52 -12.87 7.28
N TYR A 124 -6.63 -12.77 5.95
CA TYR A 124 -5.47 -12.81 5.08
C TYR A 124 -4.66 -11.50 5.16
N ILE A 125 -3.64 -11.52 6.01
CA ILE A 125 -2.66 -10.42 6.10
C ILE A 125 -1.74 -10.46 4.87
N VAL A 126 -2.01 -9.59 3.89
CA VAL A 126 -1.22 -9.45 2.66
C VAL A 126 0.16 -8.89 2.96
N MET A 127 0.25 -7.94 3.89
CA MET A 127 1.51 -7.36 4.33
C MET A 127 1.40 -6.98 5.79
N GLN A 128 2.47 -7.15 6.56
CA GLN A 128 2.62 -6.52 7.85
C GLN A 128 3.98 -5.85 7.96
N PHE A 129 3.98 -4.67 8.55
CA PHE A 129 5.16 -3.85 8.72
C PHE A 129 5.11 -3.21 10.11
N GLY A 130 6.24 -3.22 10.81
CA GLY A 130 6.31 -2.52 12.08
C GLY A 130 7.69 -2.55 12.74
N ARG A 131 7.83 -1.69 13.75
CA ARG A 131 9.10 -1.42 14.42
C ARG A 131 9.48 -2.55 15.38
N ILE A 132 10.75 -2.96 15.33
CA ILE A 132 11.34 -3.95 16.24
C ILE A 132 12.47 -3.38 17.10
N SER A 133 13.16 -2.34 16.62
CA SER A 133 14.13 -1.54 17.38
C SER A 133 14.19 -0.12 16.81
N ASP A 134 15.12 0.73 17.30
CA ASP A 134 15.13 2.14 16.94
C ASP A 134 15.16 2.39 15.42
N GLU A 135 16.00 1.66 14.70
CA GLU A 135 16.19 1.79 13.25
C GLU A 135 15.89 0.49 12.50
N CYS A 136 15.25 -0.49 13.16
CA CYS A 136 14.91 -1.77 12.54
C CYS A 136 13.41 -2.00 12.52
N PHE A 137 12.94 -2.49 11.37
CA PHE A 137 11.55 -2.84 11.12
C PHE A 137 11.47 -4.25 10.55
N SER A 138 10.42 -4.98 10.93
CA SER A 138 10.05 -6.22 10.25
C SER A 138 9.10 -5.90 9.09
N MET A 139 9.24 -6.66 8.00
CA MET A 139 8.36 -6.56 6.84
C MET A 139 8.09 -7.97 6.31
N ASP A 140 6.86 -8.43 6.49
CA ASP A 140 6.38 -9.69 5.93
C ASP A 140 5.34 -9.39 4.87
N PHE A 141 5.40 -10.06 3.72
CA PHE A 141 4.43 -9.88 2.64
C PHE A 141 4.06 -11.22 2.01
N ARG A 142 2.86 -11.30 1.45
CA ARG A 142 2.29 -12.45 0.78
C ARG A 142 1.75 -12.04 -0.59
N TYR A 143 1.29 -13.03 -1.35
CA TYR A 143 0.51 -12.77 -2.56
C TYR A 143 -0.65 -11.80 -2.23
N PRO A 144 -0.98 -10.82 -3.07
CA PRO A 144 -0.45 -10.57 -4.41
C PRO A 144 0.66 -9.52 -4.43
N LEU A 145 1.49 -9.33 -3.40
CA LEU A 145 2.59 -8.35 -3.45
C LEU A 145 3.90 -9.00 -3.92
N SER A 146 4.70 -8.23 -4.67
CA SER A 146 6.13 -8.49 -4.84
C SER A 146 6.95 -7.78 -3.77
N ALA A 147 8.20 -8.19 -3.59
CA ALA A 147 9.12 -7.53 -2.65
C ALA A 147 9.29 -6.04 -2.96
N LEU A 148 9.38 -5.67 -4.25
CA LEU A 148 9.51 -4.27 -4.66
C LEU A 148 8.27 -3.45 -4.31
N GLN A 149 7.07 -4.00 -4.51
CA GLN A 149 5.83 -3.34 -4.12
C GLN A 149 5.74 -3.18 -2.60
N ALA A 150 5.97 -4.26 -1.84
CA ALA A 150 5.92 -4.25 -0.39
C ALA A 150 6.91 -3.24 0.21
N PHE A 151 8.16 -3.26 -0.27
CA PHE A 151 9.18 -2.31 0.14
C PHE A 151 8.78 -0.86 -0.20
N GLY A 152 8.31 -0.61 -1.43
CA GLY A 152 7.84 0.70 -1.83
C GLY A 152 6.71 1.22 -0.95
N ILE A 153 5.73 0.37 -0.61
CA ILE A 153 4.63 0.69 0.31
C ILE A 153 5.19 1.05 1.71
N ALA A 154 6.08 0.23 2.27
CA ALA A 154 6.69 0.51 3.57
C ALA A 154 7.40 1.87 3.60
N MET A 155 8.17 2.19 2.56
CA MET A 155 8.88 3.47 2.46
C MET A 155 7.95 4.69 2.48
N THR A 156 6.71 4.56 1.99
CA THR A 156 5.74 5.68 2.05
C THR A 156 5.39 6.08 3.48
N SER A 157 5.46 5.15 4.44
CA SER A 157 5.17 5.40 5.87
C SER A 157 6.24 6.26 6.57
N PHE A 158 7.43 6.38 5.99
CA PHE A 158 8.52 7.20 6.53
C PHE A 158 8.41 8.67 6.14
N HIS A 159 7.49 9.03 5.25
CA HIS A 159 7.32 10.41 4.82
C HIS A 159 6.72 11.27 5.95
N GLY A 160 7.47 12.29 6.40
CA GLY A 160 7.20 13.07 7.64
C GLY A 160 5.80 13.67 7.78
N LYS A 161 5.11 14.00 6.68
CA LYS A 161 3.71 14.50 6.75
C LYS A 161 2.69 13.46 7.24
N LEU A 162 3.06 12.18 7.30
CA LEU A 162 2.22 11.07 7.76
C LEU A 162 2.61 10.57 9.15
N ALA A 163 3.83 10.87 9.59
CA ALA A 163 4.43 10.33 10.82
C ALA A 163 4.39 11.31 12.01
N CYS A 164 3.85 12.52 11.83
CA CYS A 164 3.63 13.47 12.92
C CYS A 164 2.24 13.24 13.55
N GLU A 165 2.22 12.48 14.64
CA GLU A 165 1.69 12.85 15.97
C GLU A 165 2.21 11.84 17.00
#